data_AF-A0A0D2K6L2-F1
#
_entry.id   AF-A0A0D2K6L2-F1
#
_cell.length_a   1.000
_cell.length_b   1.000
_cell.length_c   1.000
_cell.angle_alpha   90.00
_cell.angle_beta   90.00
_cell.angle_gamma   90.00
#
_symmetry.space_group_name_H-M   'P 1'
#
loop_
_entity.id
_entity.type
_entity.pdbx_description
1 polymer ?
#
loop_
_entity_poly.entity_id
_entity_poly.type
_entity_poly.pdbx_seq_one_letter_code
_entity_poly.pdbx_strand_id
1 'polypeptide(L)'
;MSGRRRRRWWVLQALRLVSQGRAQVCACAGSPDQDLFRQQRAGAWAKLRPSARELLRRASEKFEVWGFSGAGRQHAAAAVELLGPRHFGGRVVAAPDGGGGGAQVVGKLLAQALEGREHLLVVLDDSSCPWPSDRRNLLVAERYAFMPSAHDRRRPSLLELGRDECPQRGMLAAASQILDRIHTQVFERAAARAPPEVWDARAVMDDHRRRVLAGVGLVFSRVGPQNADPRAHPLWRLAERFGGACSEAPGEGTTHVVAAAGGTDKATRVGVV
;
A
#
# COMPACT_ATOMS: atom_id res chain seq x y z
N MET A 1 -9.21 -34.44 -21.25
CA MET A 1 -9.55 -33.01 -21.45
C MET A 1 -10.66 -32.63 -20.48
N SER A 2 -10.34 -32.14 -19.28
CA SER A 2 -11.32 -31.49 -18.41
C SER A 2 -10.72 -30.18 -17.91
N GLY A 3 -11.40 -29.08 -18.24
CA GLY A 3 -10.94 -27.74 -17.97
C GLY A 3 -10.92 -27.44 -16.48
N ARG A 4 -9.72 -27.31 -15.92
CA ARG A 4 -9.52 -26.51 -14.70
C ARG A 4 -9.92 -25.08 -15.04
N ARG A 5 -11.17 -24.70 -14.77
CA ARG A 5 -11.60 -23.30 -14.68
C ARG A 5 -10.73 -22.64 -13.61
N ARG A 6 -9.66 -21.98 -14.04
CA ARG A 6 -8.79 -21.18 -13.17
C ARG A 6 -9.66 -20.01 -12.68
N ARG A 7 -10.16 -20.11 -11.44
CA ARG A 7 -10.84 -19.01 -10.75
C ARG A 7 -9.77 -17.93 -10.49
N ARG A 8 -9.67 -16.97 -11.41
CA ARG A 8 -8.69 -15.88 -11.39
C ARG A 8 -9.44 -14.56 -11.53
N TRP A 9 -9.63 -13.85 -10.43
CA TRP A 9 -10.15 -12.48 -10.45
C TRP A 9 -9.62 -11.75 -9.22
N TRP A 10 -8.61 -10.90 -9.37
CA TRP A 10 -8.15 -10.01 -8.28
C TRP A 10 -7.32 -8.85 -8.79
N VAL A 11 -7.72 -7.63 -8.49
CA VAL A 11 -7.07 -6.43 -9.00
C VAL A 11 -6.01 -5.93 -8.02
N LEU A 12 -4.76 -5.80 -8.48
CA LEU A 12 -3.63 -5.26 -7.71
C LEU A 12 -2.94 -4.15 -8.52
N GLN A 13 -2.73 -2.96 -7.92
CA GLN A 13 -1.95 -1.87 -8.49
C GLN A 13 -0.46 -2.21 -8.58
N ALA A 14 0.20 -1.77 -9.64
CA ALA A 14 1.66 -1.85 -9.73
C ALA A 14 2.38 -0.57 -10.17
N LEU A 15 1.70 0.53 -10.53
CA LEU A 15 2.40 1.64 -11.21
C LEU A 15 3.00 2.70 -10.27
N ARG A 16 2.90 2.55 -8.95
CA ARG A 16 3.68 3.36 -7.98
C ARG A 16 4.91 2.64 -7.42
N LEU A 17 5.31 1.52 -8.05
CA LEU A 17 6.56 0.83 -7.75
C LEU A 17 7.78 1.50 -8.41
N VAL A 18 7.58 2.67 -9.04
CA VAL A 18 8.59 3.38 -9.82
C VAL A 18 8.74 4.79 -9.24
N SER A 19 9.91 5.11 -8.68
CA SER A 19 10.28 6.48 -8.34
C SER A 19 10.89 7.15 -9.58
N GLN A 20 10.31 8.24 -10.09
CA GLN A 20 10.84 9.01 -11.24
C GLN A 20 11.51 10.32 -10.80
N GLY A 21 12.63 10.68 -11.43
CA GLY A 21 13.37 11.92 -11.13
C GLY A 21 14.47 12.28 -12.13
N ARG A 22 14.84 13.56 -12.25
CA ARG A 22 16.03 13.97 -13.00
C ARG A 22 17.27 13.70 -12.14
N ALA A 23 18.19 12.87 -12.63
CA ALA A 23 19.49 12.61 -12.04
C ALA A 23 20.54 12.49 -13.17
N GLN A 24 21.81 12.69 -12.87
CA GLN A 24 22.91 12.37 -13.77
C GLN A 24 23.59 11.12 -13.20
N VAL A 25 23.36 9.96 -13.83
CA VAL A 25 24.03 8.71 -13.47
C VAL A 25 24.61 8.11 -14.74
N CYS A 26 25.87 7.71 -14.73
CA CYS A 26 26.47 7.01 -15.86
C CYS A 26 25.90 5.59 -15.94
N ALA A 27 25.34 5.20 -17.10
CA ALA A 27 24.72 3.89 -17.29
C ALA A 27 25.73 2.89 -17.89
N CYS A 28 25.78 1.69 -17.30
CA CYS A 28 26.26 0.48 -17.95
C CYS A 28 25.04 -0.39 -18.34
N ALA A 29 25.15 -1.16 -19.43
CA ALA A 29 24.08 -2.02 -19.95
C ALA A 29 23.63 -3.07 -18.91
N GLY A 30 22.30 -3.29 -18.80
CA GLY A 30 21.64 -3.89 -17.64
C GLY A 30 21.73 -5.41 -17.50
N SER A 31 22.20 -5.86 -16.34
CA SER A 31 22.02 -7.19 -15.80
C SER A 31 20.57 -7.39 -15.27
N PRO A 32 20.12 -8.61 -14.96
CA PRO A 32 18.81 -8.87 -14.33
C PRO A 32 18.55 -8.11 -13.02
N ASP A 33 19.61 -7.63 -12.36
CA ASP A 33 19.59 -6.88 -11.11
C ASP A 33 19.57 -5.35 -11.30
N GLN A 34 19.42 -4.88 -12.55
CA GLN A 34 19.29 -3.44 -12.81
C GLN A 34 17.90 -2.95 -12.38
N ASP A 35 17.87 -2.10 -11.36
CA ASP A 35 16.64 -1.45 -10.88
C ASP A 35 16.55 0.04 -11.27
N LEU A 36 17.61 0.62 -11.83
CA LEU A 36 17.67 2.03 -12.21
C LEU A 36 17.73 2.18 -13.74
N PHE A 37 16.77 2.90 -14.30
CA PHE A 37 16.54 3.00 -15.74
C PHE A 37 16.49 4.45 -16.20
N ARG A 38 17.13 4.74 -17.33
CA ARG A 38 17.03 6.05 -17.98
C ARG A 38 15.88 6.05 -18.98
N GLN A 39 14.85 6.84 -18.73
CA GLN A 39 13.74 7.07 -19.65
C GLN A 39 14.14 8.11 -20.69
N GLN A 40 14.67 7.63 -21.83
CA GLN A 40 15.22 8.47 -22.90
C GLN A 40 14.25 9.56 -23.39
N ARG A 41 12.96 9.22 -23.57
CA ARG A 41 11.93 10.16 -24.03
C ARG A 41 11.54 11.23 -23.02
N ALA A 42 11.67 10.95 -21.72
CA ALA A 42 11.28 11.86 -20.64
C ALA A 42 12.47 12.62 -20.03
N GLY A 43 13.71 12.29 -20.42
CA GLY A 43 14.92 12.85 -19.81
C GLY A 43 15.02 12.59 -18.31
N ALA A 44 14.35 11.52 -17.82
CA ALA A 44 14.22 11.19 -16.41
C ALA A 44 14.82 9.82 -16.10
N TRP A 45 15.10 9.58 -14.84
CA TRP A 45 15.47 8.29 -14.29
C TRP A 45 14.29 7.69 -13.55
N ALA A 46 14.10 6.40 -13.72
CA ALA A 46 13.11 5.59 -13.05
C ALA A 46 13.83 4.54 -12.20
N LYS A 47 13.57 4.52 -10.90
CA LYS A 47 14.04 3.47 -9.98
C LYS A 47 12.87 2.56 -9.64
N LEU A 48 13.02 1.27 -9.92
CA LEU A 48 12.13 0.24 -9.41
C LEU A 48 12.34 0.08 -7.91
N ARG A 49 11.24 0.04 -7.16
CA ARG A 49 11.25 -0.29 -5.75
C ARG A 49 11.71 -1.75 -5.58
N PRO A 50 12.63 -2.03 -4.64
CA PRO A 50 13.09 -3.38 -4.39
C PRO A 50 11.95 -4.39 -4.29
N SER A 51 12.11 -5.53 -4.95
CA SER A 51 11.13 -6.63 -5.04
C SER A 51 9.86 -6.36 -5.86
N ALA A 52 9.80 -5.27 -6.64
CA ALA A 52 8.65 -4.97 -7.50
C ALA A 52 8.35 -6.09 -8.52
N ARG A 53 9.39 -6.58 -9.21
CA ARG A 53 9.26 -7.66 -10.20
C ARG A 53 8.79 -8.95 -9.55
N GLU A 54 9.37 -9.30 -8.41
CA GLU A 54 9.03 -10.53 -7.68
C GLU A 54 7.60 -10.48 -7.13
N LEU A 55 7.19 -9.34 -6.56
CA LEU A 55 5.81 -9.10 -6.14
C LEU A 55 4.85 -9.35 -7.31
N LEU A 56 5.11 -8.79 -8.49
CA LEU A 56 4.25 -8.96 -9.66
C LEU A 56 4.25 -10.38 -10.19
N ARG A 57 5.40 -11.06 -10.19
CA ARG A 57 5.53 -12.47 -10.58
C ARG A 57 4.62 -13.34 -9.70
N ARG A 58 4.75 -13.24 -8.38
CA ARG A 58 3.94 -13.99 -7.40
C ARG A 58 2.47 -13.58 -7.46
N ALA A 59 2.19 -12.29 -7.55
CA ALA A 59 0.83 -11.79 -7.69
C ALA A 59 0.17 -12.36 -8.95
N SER A 60 0.85 -12.42 -10.09
CA SER A 60 0.27 -12.93 -11.35
C SER A 60 -0.12 -14.42 -11.32
N GLU A 61 0.39 -15.19 -10.35
CA GLU A 61 0.01 -16.60 -10.17
C GLU A 61 -1.40 -16.73 -9.57
N LYS A 62 -1.77 -15.79 -8.71
CA LYS A 62 -2.95 -15.80 -7.84
C LYS A 62 -3.98 -14.71 -8.18
N PHE A 63 -3.52 -13.58 -8.71
CA PHE A 63 -4.25 -12.34 -8.94
C PHE A 63 -4.32 -11.98 -10.44
N GLU A 64 -5.39 -11.29 -10.82
CA GLU A 64 -5.51 -10.62 -12.12
C GLU A 64 -4.98 -9.18 -12.00
N VAL A 65 -3.68 -8.97 -12.14
CA VAL A 65 -3.05 -7.67 -11.84
C VAL A 65 -3.53 -6.54 -12.78
N TRP A 66 -3.81 -5.34 -12.23
CA TRP A 66 -4.15 -4.13 -12.99
C TRP A 66 -3.15 -3.00 -12.74
N GLY A 67 -2.68 -2.36 -13.80
CA GLY A 67 -1.90 -1.13 -13.69
C GLY A 67 -2.83 0.07 -13.59
N PHE A 68 -2.53 1.03 -12.73
CA PHE A 68 -3.18 2.33 -12.85
C PHE A 68 -2.29 3.50 -12.48
N SER A 69 -2.45 4.62 -13.18
CA SER A 69 -1.64 5.81 -12.94
C SER A 69 -2.42 7.10 -13.15
N GLY A 70 -2.47 7.92 -12.10
CA GLY A 70 -2.96 9.30 -12.18
C GLY A 70 -1.99 10.27 -12.84
N ALA A 71 -0.76 9.84 -13.16
CA ALA A 71 0.29 10.69 -13.72
C ALA A 71 0.25 10.79 -15.26
N GLY A 72 -0.68 10.09 -15.93
CA GLY A 72 -0.82 10.13 -17.39
C GLY A 72 -0.59 8.77 -18.07
N ARG A 73 -1.01 8.67 -19.33
CA ARG A 73 -0.84 7.48 -20.18
C ARG A 73 0.61 7.25 -20.54
N GLN A 74 1.39 8.29 -20.80
CA GLN A 74 2.82 8.14 -21.12
C GLN A 74 3.60 7.57 -19.94
N HIS A 75 3.32 8.08 -18.74
CA HIS A 75 3.89 7.56 -17.50
C HIS A 75 3.50 6.10 -17.27
N ALA A 76 2.22 5.76 -17.46
CA ALA A 76 1.73 4.39 -17.30
C ALA A 76 2.39 3.42 -18.28
N ALA A 77 2.51 3.79 -19.55
CA ALA A 77 3.15 2.97 -20.58
C ALA A 77 4.61 2.66 -20.22
N ALA A 78 5.37 3.69 -19.82
CA ALA A 78 6.77 3.52 -19.43
C ALA A 78 6.93 2.67 -18.16
N ALA A 79 6.03 2.80 -17.18
CA ALA A 79 6.04 1.95 -15.99
C ALA A 79 5.72 0.48 -16.32
N VAL A 80 4.75 0.23 -17.21
CA VAL A 80 4.39 -1.12 -17.68
C VAL A 80 5.54 -1.79 -18.42
N GLU A 81 6.25 -1.05 -19.28
CA GLU A 81 7.44 -1.53 -19.98
C GLU A 81 8.52 -2.00 -19.00
N LEU A 82 8.81 -1.17 -17.98
CA LEU A 82 9.80 -1.51 -16.96
C LEU A 82 9.38 -2.71 -16.10
N LEU A 83 8.13 -2.76 -15.66
CA LEU A 83 7.62 -3.79 -14.74
C LEU A 83 7.35 -5.12 -15.43
N GLY A 84 7.10 -5.10 -16.75
CA GLY A 84 6.83 -6.28 -17.56
C GLY A 84 5.38 -6.32 -18.04
N PRO A 85 5.10 -6.13 -19.34
CA PRO A 85 3.74 -5.99 -19.86
C PRO A 85 2.87 -7.25 -19.69
N ARG A 86 3.51 -8.43 -19.63
CA ARG A 86 2.85 -9.73 -19.40
C ARG A 86 2.01 -9.79 -18.13
N HIS A 87 2.34 -8.98 -17.12
CA HIS A 87 1.63 -8.97 -15.84
C HIS A 87 0.25 -8.29 -15.96
N PHE A 88 0.14 -7.28 -16.84
CA PHE A 88 -1.05 -6.44 -16.95
C PHE A 88 -1.94 -6.80 -18.14
N GLY A 89 -1.36 -7.26 -19.25
CA GLY A 89 -2.12 -7.41 -20.50
C GLY A 89 -2.81 -6.08 -20.87
N GLY A 90 -4.12 -6.12 -21.13
CA GLY A 90 -4.93 -4.93 -21.41
C GLY A 90 -5.46 -4.17 -20.18
N ARG A 91 -5.06 -4.55 -18.95
CA ARG A 91 -5.63 -4.03 -17.70
C ARG A 91 -4.84 -2.85 -17.15
N VAL A 92 -4.76 -1.78 -17.92
CA VAL A 92 -4.05 -0.56 -17.52
C VAL A 92 -4.99 0.63 -17.63
N VAL A 93 -5.25 1.29 -16.49
CA VAL A 93 -6.12 2.48 -16.40
C VAL A 93 -5.28 3.70 -16.07
N ALA A 94 -5.16 4.63 -17.00
CA ALA A 94 -4.36 5.83 -16.81
C ALA A 94 -5.16 7.10 -17.09
N ALA A 95 -4.86 8.15 -16.33
CA ALA A 95 -5.38 9.48 -16.60
C ALA A 95 -4.91 9.98 -17.98
N PRO A 96 -5.64 10.91 -18.62
CA PRO A 96 -5.14 11.64 -19.78
C PRO A 96 -3.84 12.37 -19.42
N ASP A 97 -2.90 12.44 -20.36
CA ASP A 97 -1.70 13.26 -20.21
C ASP A 97 -2.08 14.75 -20.16
N GLY A 98 -1.40 15.54 -19.31
CA GLY A 98 -1.59 17.00 -19.24
C GLY A 98 -2.88 17.48 -18.56
N GLY A 99 -3.71 16.59 -18.03
CA GLY A 99 -4.95 16.93 -17.33
C GLY A 99 -4.81 17.05 -15.80
N GLY A 100 -5.43 18.06 -15.20
CA GLY A 100 -5.62 18.13 -13.75
C GLY A 100 -6.59 17.06 -13.25
N GLY A 101 -6.47 16.65 -11.97
CA GLY A 101 -7.41 15.70 -11.35
C GLY A 101 -7.25 14.24 -11.80
N GLY A 102 -6.10 13.85 -12.33
CA GLY A 102 -5.86 12.50 -12.87
C GLY A 102 -6.20 11.36 -11.90
N ALA A 103 -5.97 11.54 -10.60
CA ALA A 103 -6.32 10.55 -9.59
C ALA A 103 -7.84 10.31 -9.46
N GLN A 104 -8.65 11.37 -9.57
CA GLN A 104 -10.12 11.27 -9.53
C GLN A 104 -10.67 10.58 -10.78
N VAL A 105 -10.10 10.91 -11.95
CA VAL A 105 -10.46 10.27 -13.23
C VAL A 105 -10.17 8.77 -13.18
N VAL A 106 -8.96 8.41 -12.73
CA VAL A 106 -8.54 7.01 -12.55
C VAL A 106 -9.47 6.28 -11.59
N GLY A 107 -9.80 6.90 -10.45
CA GLY A 107 -10.75 6.34 -9.49
C GLY A 107 -12.12 6.05 -10.11
N LYS A 108 -12.67 6.96 -10.90
CA LYS A 108 -13.95 6.76 -11.60
C LYS A 108 -13.88 5.61 -12.62
N LEU A 109 -12.84 5.58 -13.46
CA LEU A 109 -12.67 4.54 -14.47
C LEU A 109 -12.50 3.15 -13.85
N LEU A 110 -11.83 3.06 -12.70
CA LEU A 110 -11.67 1.80 -11.98
C LEU A 110 -12.93 1.39 -11.25
N ALA A 111 -13.68 2.31 -10.65
CA ALA A 111 -14.99 2.00 -10.09
C ALA A 111 -15.92 1.40 -11.16
N GLN A 112 -15.92 1.95 -12.37
CA GLN A 112 -16.68 1.40 -13.51
C GLN A 112 -16.14 0.04 -13.96
N ALA A 113 -14.82 -0.12 -14.07
CA ALA A 113 -14.21 -1.37 -14.52
C ALA A 113 -14.39 -2.53 -13.51
N LEU A 114 -14.62 -2.21 -12.24
CA LEU A 114 -14.65 -3.15 -11.12
C LEU A 114 -16.03 -3.26 -10.45
N GLU A 115 -17.06 -2.69 -11.08
CA GLU A 115 -18.43 -2.71 -10.59
C GLU A 115 -18.88 -4.15 -10.28
N GLY A 116 -19.38 -4.36 -9.06
CA GLY A 116 -19.84 -5.67 -8.57
C GLY A 116 -18.71 -6.62 -8.15
N ARG A 117 -17.44 -6.19 -8.17
CA ARG A 117 -16.26 -6.99 -7.79
C ARG A 117 -15.52 -6.42 -6.58
N GLU A 118 -16.10 -5.48 -5.86
CA GLU A 118 -15.49 -4.74 -4.75
C GLU A 118 -15.14 -5.69 -3.58
N HIS A 119 -15.92 -6.73 -3.39
CA HIS A 119 -15.71 -7.77 -2.36
C HIS A 119 -14.50 -8.69 -2.65
N LEU A 120 -13.89 -8.60 -3.84
CA LEU A 120 -12.67 -9.31 -4.24
C LEU A 120 -11.49 -8.37 -4.55
N LEU A 121 -11.67 -7.07 -4.33
CA LEU A 121 -10.67 -6.07 -4.66
C LEU A 121 -9.62 -5.94 -3.53
N VAL A 122 -8.34 -5.91 -3.87
CA VAL A 122 -7.27 -5.57 -2.92
C VAL A 122 -6.33 -4.53 -3.53
N VAL A 123 -6.39 -3.30 -3.05
CA VAL A 123 -5.60 -2.19 -3.58
C VAL A 123 -4.30 -2.07 -2.79
N LEU A 124 -3.15 -2.14 -3.47
CA LEU A 124 -1.85 -1.82 -2.90
C LEU A 124 -1.41 -0.45 -3.39
N ASP A 125 -1.75 0.61 -2.65
CA ASP A 125 -1.38 1.98 -2.99
C ASP A 125 -0.78 2.69 -1.78
N ASP A 126 -0.18 3.86 -2.00
CA ASP A 126 0.14 4.76 -0.92
C ASP A 126 -1.09 5.47 -0.35
N SER A 127 -0.92 6.09 0.82
CA SER A 127 -2.01 6.77 1.53
C SER A 127 -2.53 8.02 0.84
N SER A 128 -1.87 8.51 -0.21
CA SER A 128 -2.20 9.76 -0.90
C SER A 128 -3.29 9.61 -1.97
N CYS A 129 -3.70 8.38 -2.25
CA CYS A 129 -4.49 8.10 -3.43
C CYS A 129 -6.01 8.02 -3.14
N PRO A 130 -6.88 8.65 -3.96
CA PRO A 130 -8.33 8.65 -3.82
C PRO A 130 -8.93 7.32 -4.33
N TRP A 131 -8.62 6.23 -3.63
CA TRP A 131 -9.14 4.88 -3.90
C TRP A 131 -10.42 4.59 -3.12
N PRO A 132 -11.21 3.60 -3.61
CA PRO A 132 -12.63 3.74 -3.94
C PRO A 132 -13.50 3.87 -2.69
N SER A 133 -14.81 3.96 -2.90
CA SER A 133 -15.90 4.13 -1.92
C SER A 133 -15.75 3.42 -0.56
N ASP A 134 -14.95 2.34 -0.47
CA ASP A 134 -14.60 1.62 0.76
C ASP A 134 -13.07 1.48 0.96
N ARG A 135 -12.54 2.15 1.99
CA ARG A 135 -11.11 2.11 2.35
C ARG A 135 -10.64 0.75 2.89
N ARG A 136 -11.55 -0.17 3.20
CA ARG A 136 -11.18 -1.50 3.72
C ARG A 136 -10.45 -2.35 2.70
N ASN A 137 -10.60 -2.09 1.40
CA ASN A 137 -9.84 -2.77 0.34
C ASN A 137 -8.38 -2.28 0.21
N LEU A 138 -7.98 -1.21 0.92
CA LEU A 138 -6.66 -0.60 0.77
C LEU A 138 -5.63 -1.21 1.73
N LEU A 139 -4.61 -1.83 1.15
CA LEU A 139 -3.33 -2.14 1.80
C LEU A 139 -2.37 -0.98 1.55
N VAL A 140 -2.18 -0.14 2.57
CA VAL A 140 -1.36 1.06 2.45
C VAL A 140 0.12 0.68 2.40
N ALA A 141 0.80 1.08 1.31
CA ALA A 141 2.25 1.03 1.21
C ALA A 141 2.87 2.39 1.54
N GLU A 142 4.02 2.40 2.20
CA GLU A 142 4.77 3.65 2.37
C GLU A 142 5.21 4.19 1.01
N ARG A 143 5.15 5.51 0.82
CA ARG A 143 5.60 6.16 -0.42
C ARG A 143 7.08 5.88 -0.64
N TYR A 144 7.43 5.40 -1.83
CA TYR A 144 8.82 5.13 -2.20
C TYR A 144 9.49 6.41 -2.74
N ALA A 145 10.27 7.07 -1.88
CA ALA A 145 10.98 8.31 -2.18
C ALA A 145 12.49 8.06 -2.37
N PHE A 146 12.85 7.35 -3.45
CA PHE A 146 14.26 7.08 -3.75
C PHE A 146 14.98 8.30 -4.31
N MET A 147 14.35 8.98 -5.28
CA MET A 147 14.92 10.17 -5.91
C MET A 147 14.63 11.43 -5.08
N PRO A 148 15.55 12.40 -5.00
CA PRO A 148 15.33 13.68 -4.31
C PRO A 148 14.08 14.43 -4.82
N SER A 149 13.82 14.35 -6.13
CA SER A 149 12.66 14.97 -6.78
C SER A 149 11.33 14.29 -6.45
N ALA A 150 11.35 13.06 -5.94
CA ALA A 150 10.16 12.30 -5.56
C ALA A 150 9.77 12.52 -4.10
N HIS A 151 10.42 13.45 -3.39
CA HIS A 151 10.35 13.58 -1.93
C HIS A 151 9.79 14.93 -1.47
N ASP A 152 9.12 14.94 -0.31
CA ASP A 152 8.76 16.18 0.40
C ASP A 152 10.03 16.73 1.05
N ARG A 153 10.42 17.98 0.76
CA ARG A 153 11.72 18.62 1.07
C ARG A 153 12.15 18.60 2.55
N ARG A 154 11.35 18.05 3.45
CA ARG A 154 11.55 18.00 4.91
C ARG A 154 12.42 16.85 5.40
N ARG A 155 12.75 15.85 4.57
CA ARG A 155 13.69 14.75 4.92
C ARG A 155 14.65 14.48 3.75
N PRO A 156 15.77 13.78 3.93
CA PRO A 156 16.58 13.31 2.80
C PRO A 156 15.94 12.09 2.11
N SER A 157 16.15 11.96 0.80
CA SER A 157 15.75 10.81 -0.02
C SER A 157 16.63 9.58 0.22
N LEU A 158 16.18 8.39 -0.22
CA LEU A 158 16.99 7.17 -0.06
C LEU A 158 18.34 7.25 -0.79
N LEU A 159 18.37 7.91 -1.96
CA LEU A 159 19.61 8.16 -2.70
C LEU A 159 20.59 9.04 -1.92
N GLU A 160 20.12 10.14 -1.32
CA GLU A 160 20.96 11.03 -0.49
C GLU A 160 21.47 10.34 0.78
N LEU A 161 20.72 9.38 1.29
CA LEU A 161 21.10 8.55 2.43
C LEU A 161 22.02 7.38 2.07
N GLY A 162 22.30 7.15 0.78
CA GLY A 162 23.13 6.03 0.31
C GLY A 162 22.56 4.65 0.66
N ARG A 163 21.23 4.52 0.78
CA ARG A 163 20.57 3.26 1.15
C ARG A 163 19.34 3.00 0.27
N ASP A 164 18.79 1.79 0.33
CA ASP A 164 17.54 1.42 -0.33
C ASP A 164 16.76 0.43 0.56
N GLU A 165 15.54 0.09 0.17
CA GLU A 165 14.76 -0.94 0.88
C GLU A 165 15.39 -2.34 0.74
N CYS A 166 15.30 -3.16 1.80
CA CYS A 166 15.75 -4.54 1.75
C CYS A 166 14.82 -5.39 0.85
N PRO A 167 15.32 -6.14 -0.14
CA PRO A 167 14.46 -6.98 -0.99
C PRO A 167 13.67 -8.06 -0.23
N GLN A 168 14.20 -8.56 0.89
CA GLN A 168 13.59 -9.66 1.66
C GLN A 168 12.64 -9.16 2.75
N ARG A 169 12.85 -7.94 3.26
CA ARG A 169 12.12 -7.39 4.42
C ARG A 169 11.48 -6.02 4.19
N GLY A 170 11.68 -5.44 3.02
CA GLY A 170 11.14 -4.14 2.63
C GLY A 170 9.64 -4.18 2.40
N MET A 171 9.08 -3.03 2.02
CA MET A 171 7.63 -2.83 1.96
C MET A 171 6.96 -3.81 1.00
N LEU A 172 7.52 -4.02 -0.19
CA LEU A 172 6.90 -4.91 -1.18
C LEU A 172 7.04 -6.40 -0.81
N ALA A 173 8.11 -6.77 -0.10
CA ALA A 173 8.27 -8.12 0.41
C ALA A 173 7.19 -8.43 1.46
N ALA A 174 6.97 -7.50 2.40
CA ALA A 174 5.90 -7.59 3.39
C ALA A 174 4.51 -7.58 2.73
N ALA A 175 4.27 -6.69 1.76
CA ALA A 175 3.01 -6.64 1.02
C ALA A 175 2.74 -7.95 0.28
N SER A 176 3.75 -8.55 -0.35
CA SER A 176 3.63 -9.85 -1.03
C SER A 176 3.16 -10.95 -0.08
N GLN A 177 3.72 -11.02 1.13
CA GLN A 177 3.29 -11.99 2.15
C GLN A 177 1.85 -11.75 2.62
N ILE A 178 1.46 -10.49 2.78
CA ILE A 178 0.08 -10.14 3.19
C ILE A 178 -0.91 -10.52 2.10
N LEU A 179 -0.62 -10.20 0.84
CA LEU A 179 -1.46 -10.56 -0.31
C LEU A 179 -1.65 -12.07 -0.43
N ASP A 180 -0.59 -12.84 -0.24
CA ASP A 180 -0.68 -14.30 -0.23
C ASP A 180 -1.62 -14.81 0.87
N ARG A 181 -1.51 -14.27 2.09
CA ARG A 181 -2.38 -14.66 3.20
C ARG A 181 -3.83 -14.29 2.95
N ILE A 182 -4.10 -13.07 2.46
CA ILE A 182 -5.45 -12.63 2.11
C ILE A 182 -6.06 -13.57 1.07
N HIS A 183 -5.34 -13.82 -0.02
CA HIS A 183 -5.81 -14.71 -1.09
C HIS A 183 -6.13 -16.10 -0.55
N THR A 184 -5.20 -16.72 0.16
CA THR A 184 -5.38 -18.06 0.74
C THR A 184 -6.62 -18.09 1.64
N GLN A 185 -6.76 -17.15 2.57
CA GLN A 185 -7.89 -17.13 3.50
C GLN A 185 -9.24 -16.90 2.83
N VAL A 186 -9.32 -16.01 1.83
CA VAL A 186 -10.58 -15.83 1.08
C VAL A 186 -11.00 -17.13 0.43
N PHE A 187 -10.10 -17.81 -0.29
CA PHE A 187 -10.46 -19.04 -1.00
C PHE A 187 -10.69 -20.23 -0.08
N GLU A 188 -10.00 -20.32 1.06
CA GLU A 188 -10.27 -21.34 2.07
C GLU A 188 -11.69 -21.16 2.65
N ARG A 189 -12.06 -19.93 3.04
CA ARG A 189 -13.40 -19.61 3.54
C ARG A 189 -14.47 -19.87 2.48
N ALA A 190 -14.22 -19.48 1.24
CA ALA A 190 -15.13 -19.73 0.12
C ALA A 190 -15.28 -21.24 -0.19
N ALA A 191 -14.18 -22.00 -0.15
CA ALA A 191 -14.19 -23.45 -0.35
C ALA A 191 -14.93 -24.20 0.77
N ALA A 192 -14.83 -23.70 2.00
CA ALA A 192 -15.61 -24.16 3.16
C ALA A 192 -17.11 -23.79 3.09
N ARG A 193 -17.56 -23.16 1.99
CA ARG A 193 -18.94 -22.68 1.79
C ARG A 193 -19.39 -21.70 2.87
N ALA A 194 -18.45 -20.91 3.41
CA ALA A 194 -18.80 -19.82 4.31
C ALA A 194 -19.69 -18.79 3.57
N PRO A 195 -20.52 -18.03 4.31
CA PRO A 195 -21.30 -16.94 3.72
C PRO A 195 -20.42 -15.88 3.02
N PRO A 196 -20.92 -15.19 1.98
CA PRO A 196 -20.19 -14.14 1.25
C PRO A 196 -19.53 -13.08 2.12
N GLU A 197 -20.19 -12.64 3.18
CA GLU A 197 -19.69 -11.65 4.13
C GLU A 197 -18.44 -12.13 4.90
N VAL A 198 -18.22 -13.44 4.98
CA VAL A 198 -17.08 -14.04 5.70
C VAL A 198 -15.85 -14.17 4.80
N TRP A 199 -16.05 -14.50 3.52
CA TRP A 199 -14.97 -14.60 2.53
C TRP A 199 -14.74 -13.32 1.72
N ASP A 200 -15.53 -12.26 1.94
CA ASP A 200 -15.25 -10.92 1.42
C ASP A 200 -13.81 -10.49 1.77
N ALA A 201 -13.05 -10.03 0.77
CA ALA A 201 -11.67 -9.61 0.93
C ALA A 201 -11.53 -8.51 2.00
N ARG A 202 -12.52 -7.62 2.13
CA ARG A 202 -12.54 -6.56 3.15
C ARG A 202 -12.64 -7.14 4.55
N ALA A 203 -13.50 -8.14 4.75
CA ALA A 203 -13.65 -8.82 6.03
C ALA A 203 -12.36 -9.56 6.43
N VAL A 204 -11.76 -10.27 5.47
CA VAL A 204 -10.46 -10.94 5.65
C VAL A 204 -9.34 -9.94 5.98
N MET A 205 -9.29 -8.80 5.27
CA MET A 205 -8.32 -7.75 5.56
C MET A 205 -8.54 -7.12 6.94
N ASP A 206 -9.78 -6.90 7.35
CA ASP A 206 -10.10 -6.37 8.68
C ASP A 206 -9.73 -7.36 9.80
N ASP A 207 -9.91 -8.67 9.59
CA ASP A 207 -9.41 -9.70 10.52
C ASP A 207 -7.90 -9.62 10.69
N HIS A 208 -7.16 -9.42 9.59
CA HIS A 208 -5.73 -9.22 9.64
C HIS A 208 -5.35 -7.93 10.37
N ARG A 209 -6.05 -6.81 10.11
CA ARG A 209 -5.80 -5.53 10.80
C ARG A 209 -6.00 -5.67 12.30
N ARG A 210 -7.11 -6.25 12.75
CA ARG A 210 -7.44 -6.44 14.18
C ARG A 210 -6.42 -7.26 14.95
N ARG A 211 -5.63 -8.10 14.28
CA ARG A 211 -4.60 -8.92 14.93
C ARG A 211 -3.30 -8.16 15.21
N VAL A 212 -3.11 -6.97 14.63
CA VAL A 212 -1.84 -6.24 14.72
C VAL A 212 -1.60 -5.68 16.11
N LEU A 213 -2.63 -5.11 16.73
CA LEU A 213 -2.58 -4.53 18.08
C LEU A 213 -3.47 -5.29 19.06
N ALA A 214 -3.83 -6.54 18.75
CA ALA A 214 -4.61 -7.38 19.65
C ALA A 214 -3.91 -7.52 21.00
N GLY A 215 -4.64 -7.22 22.09
CA GLY A 215 -4.10 -7.23 23.45
C GLY A 215 -3.33 -5.96 23.85
N VAL A 216 -3.21 -4.96 22.96
CA VAL A 216 -2.53 -3.70 23.26
C VAL A 216 -3.55 -2.69 23.80
N GLY A 217 -3.39 -2.27 25.06
CA GLY A 217 -4.10 -1.12 25.64
C GLY A 217 -3.30 0.17 25.49
N LEU A 218 -3.89 1.20 24.88
CA LEU A 218 -3.27 2.46 24.50
C LEU A 218 -3.91 3.65 25.20
N VAL A 219 -3.08 4.56 25.69
CA VAL A 219 -3.51 5.88 26.18
C VAL A 219 -2.77 6.97 25.43
N PHE A 220 -3.51 7.94 24.90
CA PHE A 220 -2.93 9.09 24.20
C PHE A 220 -2.72 10.26 25.17
N SER A 221 -1.52 10.86 25.12
CA SER A 221 -1.12 11.99 25.96
C SER A 221 -0.61 13.16 25.11
N ARG A 222 -1.35 14.28 25.14
CA ARG A 222 -1.08 15.47 24.31
C ARG A 222 -1.04 15.18 22.80
N VAL A 223 -1.78 14.17 22.35
CA VAL A 223 -1.91 13.82 20.93
C VAL A 223 -3.25 14.36 20.43
N GLY A 224 -3.30 15.64 20.09
CA GLY A 224 -4.49 16.35 19.62
C GLY A 224 -4.81 17.64 20.42
N PRO A 225 -5.76 18.46 19.96
CA PRO A 225 -6.22 19.65 20.67
C PRO A 225 -6.80 19.28 22.05
N GLN A 226 -6.49 20.06 23.09
CA GLN A 226 -6.86 19.72 24.48
C GLN A 226 -8.38 19.73 24.74
N ASN A 227 -9.17 20.41 23.89
CA ASN A 227 -10.63 20.53 24.02
C ASN A 227 -11.40 19.77 22.93
N ALA A 228 -10.76 18.80 22.27
CA ALA A 228 -11.40 17.96 21.26
C ALA A 228 -11.65 16.54 21.80
N ASP A 229 -12.68 15.87 21.28
CA ASP A 229 -12.92 14.45 21.57
C ASP A 229 -11.70 13.61 21.12
N PRO A 230 -10.99 12.93 22.04
CA PRO A 230 -9.82 12.12 21.70
C PRO A 230 -10.18 10.92 20.81
N ARG A 231 -11.43 10.42 20.85
CA ARG A 231 -11.91 9.30 20.02
C ARG A 231 -12.12 9.71 18.57
N ALA A 232 -12.27 11.02 18.32
CA ALA A 232 -12.27 11.55 16.97
C ALA A 232 -10.85 11.63 16.36
N HIS A 233 -9.79 11.49 17.16
CA HIS A 233 -8.42 11.62 16.70
C HIS A 233 -8.06 10.50 15.69
N PRO A 234 -7.44 10.82 14.54
CA PRO A 234 -7.12 9.82 13.52
C PRO A 234 -6.27 8.65 14.01
N LEU A 235 -5.30 8.91 14.91
CA LEU A 235 -4.46 7.86 15.48
C LEU A 235 -5.23 6.95 16.45
N TRP A 236 -6.23 7.49 17.17
CA TRP A 236 -7.10 6.70 18.04
C TRP A 236 -7.91 5.70 17.21
N ARG A 237 -8.62 6.20 16.20
CA ARG A 237 -9.42 5.38 15.28
C ARG A 237 -8.57 4.38 14.52
N LEU A 238 -7.33 4.76 14.17
CA LEU A 238 -6.38 3.86 13.54
C LEU A 238 -5.99 2.71 14.48
N ALA A 239 -5.67 3.02 15.74
CA ALA A 239 -5.30 2.02 16.73
C ALA A 239 -6.44 1.00 16.96
N GLU A 240 -7.66 1.47 17.15
CA GLU A 240 -8.84 0.61 17.32
C GLU A 240 -9.10 -0.27 16.10
N ARG A 241 -8.98 0.31 14.89
CA ARG A 241 -9.14 -0.46 13.64
C ARG A 241 -8.09 -1.58 13.50
N PHE A 242 -6.94 -1.42 14.13
CA PHE A 242 -5.88 -2.43 14.17
C PHE A 242 -5.94 -3.33 15.43
N GLY A 243 -7.04 -3.26 16.18
CA GLY A 243 -7.35 -4.15 17.31
C GLY A 243 -6.83 -3.69 18.67
N GLY A 244 -6.31 -2.46 18.77
CA GLY A 244 -5.91 -1.88 20.04
C GLY A 244 -7.13 -1.40 20.85
N ALA A 245 -7.02 -1.47 22.17
CA ALA A 245 -8.01 -0.90 23.09
C ALA A 245 -7.54 0.48 23.56
N CYS A 246 -8.23 1.54 23.18
CA CYS A 246 -7.84 2.90 23.56
C CYS A 246 -8.60 3.37 24.80
N SER A 247 -7.94 4.11 25.68
CA SER A 247 -8.52 4.66 26.91
C SER A 247 -8.07 6.10 27.16
N GLU A 248 -8.94 6.89 27.79
CA GLU A 248 -8.66 8.31 28.04
C GLU A 248 -7.68 8.51 29.20
N ALA A 249 -7.63 7.56 30.14
CA ALA A 249 -6.73 7.57 31.28
C ALA A 249 -6.03 6.20 31.43
N PRO A 250 -4.82 6.17 32.00
CA PRO A 250 -4.15 4.91 32.36
C PRO A 250 -4.97 4.12 33.39
N GLY A 251 -4.98 2.80 33.21
CA GLY A 251 -5.63 1.83 34.09
C GLY A 251 -4.98 0.44 33.95
N GLU A 252 -5.55 -0.58 34.59
CA GLU A 252 -4.97 -1.93 34.66
C GLU A 252 -4.71 -2.58 33.28
N GLY A 253 -5.55 -2.28 32.29
CA GLY A 253 -5.36 -2.76 30.91
C GLY A 253 -4.42 -1.92 30.04
N THR A 254 -3.78 -0.88 30.58
CA THR A 254 -2.89 0.00 29.80
C THR A 254 -1.52 -0.64 29.64
N THR A 255 -1.13 -0.86 28.39
CA THR A 255 0.19 -1.44 28.05
C THR A 255 1.17 -0.39 27.53
N HIS A 256 0.66 0.66 26.87
CA HIS A 256 1.49 1.67 26.19
C HIS A 256 0.87 3.06 26.32
N VAL A 257 1.73 4.07 26.41
CA VAL A 257 1.34 5.49 26.35
C VAL A 257 1.92 6.12 25.09
N VAL A 258 1.07 6.67 24.24
CA VAL A 258 1.46 7.40 23.03
C VAL A 258 1.47 8.89 23.35
N ALA A 259 2.67 9.48 23.40
CA ALA A 259 2.84 10.89 23.77
C ALA A 259 3.57 11.69 22.69
N ALA A 260 3.14 12.93 22.46
CA ALA A 260 3.81 13.85 21.53
C ALA A 260 5.11 14.45 22.10
N ALA A 261 5.28 14.41 23.41
CA ALA A 261 6.49 14.85 24.13
C ALA A 261 6.68 13.99 25.40
N GLY A 262 7.92 13.81 25.84
CA GLY A 262 8.22 13.15 27.12
C GLY A 262 7.74 13.95 28.34
N GLY A 263 7.68 13.32 29.52
CA GLY A 263 7.40 13.99 30.80
C GLY A 263 5.95 14.45 31.00
N THR A 264 4.97 13.70 30.48
CA THR A 264 3.54 13.96 30.76
C THR A 264 3.07 13.11 31.94
N ASP A 265 2.14 13.59 32.77
CA ASP A 265 1.63 12.84 33.92
C ASP A 265 1.14 11.42 33.56
N LYS A 266 0.57 11.27 32.36
CA LYS A 266 0.15 9.96 31.83
C LYS A 266 1.33 9.04 31.51
N ALA A 267 2.45 9.59 31.04
CA ALA A 267 3.67 8.83 30.75
C ALA A 267 4.40 8.40 32.04
N THR A 268 4.36 9.22 33.08
CA THR A 268 4.98 8.92 34.38
C THR A 268 4.24 7.81 35.13
N ARG A 269 2.92 7.67 34.93
CA ARG A 269 2.09 6.67 35.61
C ARG A 269 2.20 5.24 35.08
N VAL A 270 2.73 5.03 33.88
CA VAL A 270 2.77 3.69 33.25
C VAL A 270 4.14 3.02 33.39
N GLY A 271 5.14 3.69 33.97
CA GLY A 271 6.50 3.16 34.02
C GLY A 271 7.10 3.17 32.62
N VAL A 272 8.02 4.11 32.38
CA VAL A 272 8.71 4.20 31.09
C VAL A 272 9.64 2.99 30.96
N VAL A 273 9.39 2.13 29.97
CA VAL A 273 10.42 1.25 29.40
C VAL A 273 11.02 1.97 28.20
#